data_AF-X1SSK7-F1
#
_entry.id   AF-X1SSK7-F1
#
_cell.length_a   1.000
_cell.length_b   1.000
_cell.length_c   1.000
_cell.angle_alpha   90.00
_cell.angle_beta   90.00
_cell.angle_gamma   90.00
#
_symmetry.space_group_name_H-M   'P 1'
#
loop_
_entity.id
_entity.type
_entity.pdbx_description
1 polymer ?
#
loop_
_entity_poly.entity_id
_entity_poly.type
_entity_poly.pdbx_seq_one_letter_code
_entity_poly.pdbx_strand_id
1 'polypeptide(L)'
;MYQQLCRAKVKQAELILFTTQLSVMLDSGVVLSDALDAIAGQTEHGTFKMIIMDVAETVKSGENFSKALTGYPKVFNTMFI
;
A
#
# COMPACT_ATOMS: atom_id res chain seq x y z
N MET A 1 16.18 6.35 4.31
CA MET A 1 15.00 5.61 4.81
C MET A 1 14.43 4.65 3.76
N TYR A 2 14.22 5.08 2.50
CA TYR A 2 13.71 4.23 1.39
C TYR A 2 14.46 2.92 1.10
N GLN A 3 15.79 2.88 1.27
CA GLN A 3 16.59 1.69 0.91
C GLN A 3 16.39 0.45 1.81
N GLN A 4 15.82 0.60 3.02
CA GLN A 4 15.65 -0.53 3.95
C GLN A 4 14.37 -1.36 3.72
N LEU A 5 13.32 -0.77 3.14
CA LEU A 5 12.04 -1.46 2.91
C LEU A 5 12.09 -2.44 1.73
N CYS A 6 13.02 -2.25 0.79
CA CYS A 6 13.21 -3.09 -0.41
C CYS A 6 13.62 -4.54 -0.13
N ARG A 7 13.83 -4.95 1.14
CA ARG A 7 14.21 -6.33 1.51
C ARG A 7 13.09 -7.15 2.15
N ALA A 8 11.94 -6.57 2.43
CA ALA A 8 10.88 -7.28 3.14
C ALA A 8 10.01 -8.16 2.24
N LYS A 9 9.60 -9.31 2.81
CA LYS A 9 8.70 -10.27 2.18
C LYS A 9 7.36 -10.17 2.92
N VAL A 10 6.33 -9.70 2.21
CA VAL A 10 4.96 -9.60 2.72
C VAL A 10 4.23 -10.92 2.46
N LYS A 11 3.37 -11.37 3.38
CA LYS A 11 2.60 -12.59 3.14
C LYS A 11 1.54 -12.33 2.08
N GLN A 12 1.29 -13.32 1.22
CA GLN A 12 0.28 -13.20 0.18
C GLN A 12 -1.12 -12.88 0.75
N ALA A 13 -1.46 -13.43 1.93
CA ALA A 13 -2.71 -13.14 2.62
C ALA A 13 -2.85 -11.66 3.01
N GLU A 14 -1.76 -10.99 3.39
CA GLU A 14 -1.79 -9.55 3.70
C GLU A 14 -2.06 -8.72 2.44
N LEU A 15 -1.46 -9.09 1.32
CA LEU A 15 -1.69 -8.41 0.03
C LEU A 15 -3.15 -8.57 -0.45
N ILE A 16 -3.71 -9.77 -0.30
CA ILE A 16 -5.12 -10.05 -0.65
C ILE A 16 -6.06 -9.21 0.24
N LEU A 17 -5.79 -9.16 1.55
CA LEU A 17 -6.60 -8.39 2.49
C LEU A 17 -6.54 -6.89 2.17
N PHE A 18 -5.34 -6.36 1.95
CA PHE A 18 -5.11 -4.97 1.54
C PHE A 18 -5.92 -4.61 0.29
N THR A 19 -5.84 -5.45 -0.76
CA THR A 19 -6.51 -5.16 -2.04
C THR A 19 -8.02 -5.21 -1.90
N THR A 20 -8.53 -6.18 -1.13
CA THR A 20 -9.97 -6.30 -0.85
C THR A 20 -10.49 -5.10 -0.07
N GLN A 21 -9.81 -4.71 1.01
CA GLN A 21 -10.19 -3.56 1.82
C GLN A 21 -10.14 -2.27 1.02
N LEU A 22 -9.10 -2.10 0.19
CA LEU A 22 -8.95 -0.95 -0.69
C LEU A 22 -10.10 -0.87 -1.69
N SER A 23 -10.46 -1.98 -2.35
CA SER A 23 -11.61 -2.02 -3.27
C SER A 23 -12.90 -1.58 -2.58
N VAL A 24 -13.22 -2.15 -1.41
CA VAL A 24 -14.44 -1.81 -0.66
C VAL A 24 -14.48 -0.32 -0.28
N MET A 25 -13.35 0.24 0.14
CA MET A 25 -13.26 1.67 0.48
C MET A 25 -13.45 2.55 -0.75
N LEU A 26 -12.79 2.24 -1.87
CA LEU A 26 -12.94 2.99 -3.11
C LEU A 26 -14.37 2.89 -3.68
N ASP A 27 -14.98 1.70 -3.63
CA ASP A 27 -16.35 1.46 -4.08
C ASP A 27 -17.38 2.24 -3.24
N SER A 28 -17.08 2.48 -1.96
CA SER A 28 -17.91 3.32 -1.08
C SER A 28 -17.64 4.83 -1.20
N GLY A 29 -16.73 5.23 -2.10
CA GLY A 29 -16.41 6.63 -2.38
C GLY A 29 -15.38 7.24 -1.43
N VAL A 30 -14.68 6.42 -0.63
CA VAL A 30 -13.57 6.90 0.20
C VAL A 30 -12.41 7.33 -0.70
N VAL A 31 -11.79 8.46 -0.35
CA VAL A 31 -10.62 8.97 -1.08
C VAL A 31 -9.45 8.00 -0.92
N LEU A 32 -8.70 7.76 -2.00
CA LEU A 32 -7.60 6.78 -2.03
C LEU A 32 -6.57 6.99 -0.90
N SER A 33 -6.14 8.23 -0.65
CA SER A 33 -5.19 8.55 0.42
C SER A 33 -5.70 8.14 1.79
N ASP A 34 -6.98 8.37 2.05
CA ASP A 34 -7.63 8.13 3.34
C ASP A 34 -7.87 6.63 3.53
N ALA A 35 -8.22 5.93 2.44
CA ALA A 35 -8.32 4.47 2.44
C ALA A 35 -6.97 3.82 2.77
N LEU A 36 -5.87 4.30 2.17
CA LEU A 36 -4.52 3.81 2.46
C LEU A 36 -4.11 4.06 3.91
N ASP A 37 -4.40 5.24 4.47
CA ASP A 37 -4.17 5.53 5.89
C ASP A 37 -4.97 4.59 6.81
N ALA A 38 -6.25 4.40 6.50
CA ALA A 38 -7.14 3.55 7.29
C ALA A 38 -6.68 2.09 7.27
N ILE A 39 -6.23 1.58 6.12
CA ILE A 39 -5.69 0.22 6.00
C ILE A 39 -4.34 0.11 6.72
N ALA A 40 -3.46 1.10 6.62
CA ALA A 40 -2.21 1.13 7.38
C ALA A 40 -2.45 1.14 8.90
N GLY A 41 -3.48 1.84 9.36
CA GLY A 41 -3.90 1.86 10.76
C GLY A 41 -4.35 0.48 11.28
N GLN A 42 -5.04 -0.28 10.44
CA GLN A 42 -5.54 -1.64 10.74
C GLN A 42 -4.50 -2.73 10.53
N THR A 43 -3.46 -2.48 9.72
CA THR A 43 -2.38 -3.43 9.47
C THR A 43 -1.52 -3.56 10.73
N GLU A 44 -1.21 -4.80 11.11
CA GLU A 44 -0.32 -5.10 12.23
C GLU A 44 1.05 -4.43 12.05
N HIS A 45 1.76 -4.20 13.16
CA HIS A 45 3.10 -3.64 13.11
C HIS A 45 4.03 -4.53 12.28
N GLY A 46 4.65 -3.96 11.25
CA GLY A 46 5.52 -4.71 10.36
C GLY A 46 5.89 -3.94 9.11
N THR A 47 6.57 -4.62 8.18
CA THR A 47 7.06 -3.94 6.99
C THR A 47 5.93 -3.53 6.05
N PHE A 48 4.84 -4.31 5.98
CA PHE A 48 3.74 -3.98 5.09
C PHE A 48 3.03 -2.68 5.49
N LYS A 49 2.82 -2.48 6.80
CA LYS A 49 2.32 -1.21 7.34
C LYS A 49 3.18 -0.02 6.90
N MET A 50 4.51 -0.11 7.04
CA MET A 50 5.42 0.97 6.62
C MET A 50 5.33 1.24 5.12
N ILE A 51 5.19 0.20 4.30
CA ILE A 51 5.01 0.32 2.85
C ILE A 51 3.70 1.04 2.52
N ILE A 52 2.59 0.65 3.15
CA ILE A 52 1.29 1.28 2.90
C ILE A 52 1.31 2.76 3.31
N MET A 53 1.93 3.10 4.45
CA MET A 53 2.08 4.49 4.90
C MET A 53 2.90 5.33 3.92
N ASP A 54 4.01 4.81 3.41
CA ASP A 54 4.83 5.52 2.42
C ASP A 54 4.09 5.72 1.08
N VAL A 55 3.33 4.71 0.65
CA VAL A 55 2.45 4.82 -0.53
C VAL A 55 1.36 5.87 -0.29
N ALA A 56 0.75 5.90 0.90
CA ALA A 56 -0.26 6.91 1.26
C ALA A 56 0.33 8.33 1.21
N GLU A 57 1.53 8.53 1.76
CA GLU A 57 2.24 9.81 1.75
C GLU A 57 2.62 10.23 0.32
N THR A 58 3.10 9.30 -0.50
CA THR A 58 3.42 9.54 -1.90
C THR A 58 2.17 9.98 -2.68
N VAL A 59 1.04 9.29 -2.51
CA VAL A 59 -0.23 9.67 -3.16
C VAL A 59 -0.72 11.04 -2.67
N LYS A 60 -0.62 11.33 -1.37
CA LYS A 60 -0.96 12.65 -0.80
C LYS A 60 -0.10 13.78 -1.36
N SER A 61 1.15 13.49 -1.73
CA SER A 61 2.05 14.46 -2.37
C SER A 61 1.69 14.75 -3.84
N GLY A 62 0.71 14.03 -4.41
CA GLY A 62 0.21 14.22 -5.78
C GLY A 62 0.82 13.26 -6.81
N GLU A 63 1.62 12.29 -6.37
CA GLU A 63 2.15 11.25 -7.25
C GLU A 63 1.11 10.15 -7.54
N ASN A 64 1.24 9.51 -8.69
CA ASN A 64 0.31 8.45 -9.09
C ASN A 64 0.45 7.21 -8.21
N PHE A 65 -0.67 6.62 -7.80
CA PHE A 65 -0.70 5.40 -7.00
C PHE A 65 0.09 4.24 -7.63
N SER A 66 -0.13 3.96 -8.91
CA SER A 66 0.60 2.92 -9.64
C SER A 66 2.12 3.16 -9.59
N LYS A 67 2.56 4.42 -9.72
CA LYS A 67 3.97 4.80 -9.61
C LYS A 67 4.51 4.62 -8.20
N ALA A 68 3.73 4.95 -7.16
CA ALA A 68 4.12 4.68 -5.77
C ALA A 68 4.32 3.17 -5.51
N LEU A 69 3.44 2.32 -6.06
CA LEU A 69 3.57 0.85 -5.94
C LEU A 69 4.84 0.31 -6.61
N THR A 70 5.31 0.91 -7.71
CA THR A 70 6.57 0.49 -8.37
C THR A 70 7.80 0.63 -7.48
N GLY A 71 7.75 1.45 -6.42
CA GLY A 71 8.81 1.54 -5.41
C GLY A 71 9.01 0.24 -4.60
N TYR A 72 8.04 -0.68 -4.65
CA TYR A 72 8.03 -1.91 -3.86
C TYR A 72 7.83 -3.18 -4.72
N PRO A 73 8.74 -3.47 -5.68
CA PRO A 73 8.55 -4.54 -6.66
C PRO A 73 8.52 -5.96 -6.07
N LYS A 74 8.99 -6.14 -4.81
CA LYS A 74 8.92 -7.42 -4.09
C LYS A 74 7.56 -7.69 -3.46
N VAL A 75 6.72 -6.65 -3.34
CA VAL A 75 5.37 -6.72 -2.78
C VAL A 75 4.34 -6.58 -3.88
N PHE A 76 4.49 -5.55 -4.72
CA PHE A 76 3.63 -5.29 -5.88
C PHE A 76 4.39 -5.64 -7.16
N ASN A 77 4.07 -6.78 -7.76
CA ASN A 77 4.69 -7.21 -9.01
C ASN A 77 4.05 -6.49 -10.22
N THR A 78 4.64 -6.65 -11.40
CA THR A 78 4.14 -6.01 -12.63
C THR A 78 2.73 -6.48 -13.05
N MET A 79 2.27 -7.66 -12.60
CA MET A 79 0.91 -8.13 -12.89
C MET A 79 -0.13 -7.49 -11.96
N PHE A 80 0.30 -6.95 -10.82
CA PHE A 80 -0.56 -6.28 -9.85
C PHE A 80 -0.81 -4.81 -10.19
N ILE A 81 0.17 -4.15 -10.83
CA ILE A 81 0.18 -2.72 -11.14
C ILE A 81 -0.53 -2.43 -12.46
#